data_AF-A0A166QKY2-F1
#
_entry.id   AF-A0A166QKY2-F1
#
_cell.length_a   1.000
_cell.length_b   1.000
_cell.length_c   1.000
_cell.angle_alpha   90.00
_cell.angle_beta   90.00
_cell.angle_gamma   90.00
#
_symmetry.space_group_name_H-M   'P 1'
#
loop_
_entity.id
_entity.type
_entity.pdbx_description
1 polymer ?
#
loop_
_entity_poly.entity_id
_entity_poly.type
_entity_poly.pdbx_seq_one_letter_code
_entity_poly.pdbx_strand_id
1 'polypeptide(L)'
;MQTASRHPTRRFFGQSMQTSLGGMYSERKRLGEVLDSWGYTGRRVLGYKLPSWQRPEVWSDEQCTKFIESIWLGVGLGTFQVNDSPKTALSLILLDGQQRLRAIERYWNGDFAILGEDGVAYLWSELTDQEHRHFYRIPFPWVETRYSSEDELRAAYDRHNFGGTAHTADQRANSPS
;
A
#
# COMPACT_ATOMS: atom_id res chain seq x y z
N MET A 1 24.26 31.08 -24.58
CA MET A 1 23.67 31.45 -23.27
C MET A 1 22.53 30.46 -23.01
N GLN A 2 22.77 29.39 -22.22
CA GLN A 2 21.70 28.44 -21.89
C GLN A 2 20.77 29.12 -20.89
N THR A 3 19.49 29.24 -21.24
CA THR A 3 18.45 29.71 -20.33
C THR A 3 18.29 28.69 -19.21
N ALA A 4 18.61 29.09 -17.98
CA ALA A 4 18.33 28.26 -16.81
C ALA A 4 16.84 27.90 -16.77
N SER A 5 16.54 26.61 -16.58
CA SER A 5 15.15 26.13 -16.49
C SER A 5 14.42 26.85 -15.37
N ARG A 6 13.30 27.49 -15.69
CA ARG A 6 12.44 28.21 -14.72
C ARG A 6 11.52 27.29 -13.91
N HIS A 7 11.56 25.99 -14.18
CA HIS A 7 10.75 24.96 -13.55
C HIS A 7 11.65 23.77 -13.15
N PRO A 8 11.25 22.98 -12.14
CA PRO A 8 12.01 21.79 -11.74
C PRO A 8 12.26 20.86 -12.93
N THR A 9 13.50 20.43 -13.10
CA THR A 9 13.85 19.45 -14.14
C THR A 9 13.18 18.11 -13.84
N ARG A 10 12.49 17.53 -14.82
CA ARG A 10 11.89 16.19 -14.71
C ARG A 10 13.01 15.17 -14.44
N ARG A 11 12.98 14.55 -13.26
CA ARG A 11 13.81 13.39 -12.89
C ARG A 11 12.95 12.13 -12.91
N PHE A 12 13.58 10.95 -12.90
CA PHE A 12 12.85 9.71 -12.66
C PHE A 12 12.37 9.71 -11.19
N PHE A 13 11.10 10.08 -10.99
CA PHE A 13 10.46 10.05 -9.67
C PHE A 13 9.66 8.77 -9.42
N GLY A 14 9.53 7.95 -10.46
CA GLY A 14 8.93 6.63 -10.41
C GLY A 14 8.28 6.20 -11.71
N GLN A 15 7.96 4.91 -11.80
CA GLN A 15 7.25 4.28 -12.90
C GLN A 15 5.92 3.72 -12.37
N SER A 16 4.83 4.05 -13.05
CA SER A 16 3.53 3.43 -12.78
C SER A 16 3.53 2.00 -13.28
N MET A 17 3.12 1.10 -12.41
CA MET A 17 3.10 -0.34 -12.57
C MET A 17 1.74 -0.88 -12.13
N GLN A 18 1.50 -2.15 -12.42
CA GLN A 18 0.31 -2.86 -11.98
C GLN A 18 0.70 -4.26 -11.53
N THR A 19 0.11 -4.70 -10.42
CA THR A 19 0.15 -6.10 -9.98
C THR A 19 -1.28 -6.58 -9.75
N SER A 20 -1.47 -7.84 -9.40
CA SER A 20 -2.73 -8.33 -8.85
C SER A 20 -2.58 -8.65 -7.36
N LEU A 21 -3.69 -8.67 -6.64
CA LEU A 21 -3.68 -9.10 -5.24
C LEU A 21 -3.16 -10.53 -5.07
N GLY A 22 -3.39 -11.43 -6.05
CA GLY A 22 -2.81 -12.77 -6.05
C GLY A 22 -1.30 -12.78 -6.28
N GLY A 23 -0.79 -11.88 -7.12
CA GLY A 23 0.64 -11.67 -7.30
C GLY A 23 1.29 -11.21 -6.00
N MET A 24 0.70 -10.20 -5.35
CA MET A 24 1.16 -9.75 -4.03
C MET A 24 1.09 -10.85 -2.96
N TYR A 25 -0.01 -11.61 -2.94
CA TYR A 25 -0.17 -12.74 -2.03
C TYR A 25 0.99 -13.72 -2.21
N SER A 26 1.29 -14.12 -3.45
CA SER A 26 2.35 -15.09 -3.75
C SER A 26 3.74 -14.58 -3.37
N GLU A 27 4.00 -13.29 -3.62
CA GLU A 27 5.32 -12.68 -3.40
C GLU A 27 5.62 -12.35 -1.93
N ARG A 28 4.61 -12.15 -1.08
CA ARG A 28 4.79 -11.66 0.31
C ARG A 28 5.78 -12.50 1.12
N LYS A 29 5.74 -13.83 0.94
CA LYS A 29 6.62 -14.78 1.64
C LYS A 29 8.06 -14.64 1.15
N ARG A 30 8.26 -14.65 -0.18
CA ARG A 30 9.58 -14.48 -0.80
C ARG A 30 10.22 -13.16 -0.39
N LEU A 31 9.45 -12.06 -0.40
CA LEU A 31 9.93 -10.76 0.03
C LEU A 31 10.31 -10.75 1.52
N GLY A 32 9.50 -11.39 2.38
CA GLY A 32 9.83 -11.58 3.80
C GLY A 32 11.15 -12.33 3.99
N GLU A 33 11.33 -13.45 3.29
CA GLU A 33 12.56 -14.25 3.33
C GLU A 33 13.79 -13.49 2.84
N VAL A 34 13.64 -12.64 1.81
CA VAL A 34 14.72 -11.73 1.37
C VAL A 34 15.11 -10.78 2.50
N LEU A 35 14.13 -10.17 3.19
CA LEU A 35 14.42 -9.28 4.31
C LEU A 35 15.09 -10.02 5.49
N ASP A 36 14.63 -11.22 5.79
CA ASP A 36 15.23 -12.07 6.83
C ASP A 36 16.68 -12.42 6.47
N SER A 37 16.97 -12.70 5.19
CA SER A 37 18.34 -12.96 4.70
C SER A 37 19.27 -11.75 4.82
N TRP A 38 18.70 -10.53 4.80
CA TRP A 38 19.43 -9.28 5.05
C TRP A 38 19.57 -8.95 6.54
N GLY A 39 19.01 -9.77 7.44
CA GLY A 39 18.98 -9.50 8.87
C GLY A 39 18.12 -8.30 9.25
N TYR A 40 17.13 -7.94 8.42
CA TYR A 40 16.25 -6.80 8.71
C TYR A 40 15.23 -7.16 9.79
N THR A 41 15.28 -6.44 10.92
CA THR A 41 14.41 -6.66 12.09
C THR A 41 13.38 -5.54 12.32
N GLY A 42 13.33 -4.56 11.41
CA GLY A 42 12.42 -3.43 11.52
C GLY A 42 10.96 -3.78 11.16
N ARG A 43 10.09 -2.76 11.24
CA ARG A 43 8.69 -2.89 10.85
C ARG A 43 8.57 -3.31 9.39
N ARG A 44 7.62 -4.20 9.08
CA ARG A 44 7.31 -4.64 7.72
C ARG A 44 5.82 -4.91 7.51
N VAL A 45 5.39 -4.91 6.26
CA VAL A 45 4.03 -5.28 5.82
C VAL A 45 4.11 -5.92 4.43
N LEU A 46 3.51 -7.09 4.24
CA LEU A 46 3.54 -7.86 2.99
C LEU A 46 4.95 -8.04 2.39
N GLY A 47 5.96 -8.16 3.24
CA GLY A 47 7.37 -8.30 2.83
C GLY A 47 8.08 -6.99 2.43
N TYR A 48 7.43 -5.84 2.55
CA TYR A 48 8.07 -4.53 2.37
C TYR A 48 8.48 -3.91 3.72
N LYS A 49 9.62 -3.22 3.74
CA LYS A 49 10.13 -2.48 4.90
C LYS A 49 9.32 -1.21 5.13
N LEU A 50 9.05 -0.92 6.40
CA LEU A 50 8.47 0.34 6.87
C LEU A 50 9.57 1.09 7.65
N PRO A 51 10.11 2.19 7.10
CA PRO A 51 11.13 2.97 7.79
C PRO A 51 10.63 3.52 9.13
N SER A 52 11.54 3.71 10.09
CA SER A 52 11.21 4.17 11.44
C SER A 52 10.62 5.59 11.49
N TRP A 53 10.97 6.43 10.51
CA TRP A 53 10.43 7.79 10.35
C TRP A 53 9.03 7.82 9.74
N GLN A 54 8.53 6.71 9.19
CA GLN A 54 7.17 6.61 8.68
C GLN A 54 6.19 6.46 9.85
N ARG A 55 5.03 7.13 9.74
CA ARG A 55 3.99 7.09 10.78
C ARG A 55 3.60 5.65 11.18
N PRO A 56 3.07 5.45 12.40
CA PRO A 56 2.53 4.15 12.80
C PRO A 56 1.28 3.73 12.00
N GLU A 57 0.85 2.51 12.21
CA GLU A 57 -0.48 2.06 11.79
C GLU A 57 -1.53 2.81 12.61
N VAL A 58 -2.52 3.39 11.93
CA VAL A 58 -3.53 4.26 12.54
C VAL A 58 -4.94 3.99 12.04
N TRP A 59 -5.11 3.06 11.09
CA TRP A 59 -6.45 2.65 10.68
C TRP A 59 -7.09 1.78 11.76
N SER A 60 -8.33 2.12 12.13
CA SER A 60 -9.17 1.27 12.98
C SER A 60 -9.63 0.03 12.21
N ASP A 61 -10.16 -0.95 12.93
CA ASP A 61 -10.73 -2.16 12.32
C ASP A 61 -11.85 -1.80 11.34
N GLU A 62 -12.69 -0.82 11.66
CA GLU A 62 -13.75 -0.37 10.76
C GLU A 62 -13.19 0.27 9.48
N GLN A 63 -12.04 0.94 9.55
CA GLN A 63 -11.38 1.49 8.36
C GLN A 63 -10.76 0.39 7.50
N CYS A 64 -10.15 -0.62 8.13
CA CYS A 64 -9.66 -1.82 7.44
C CYS A 64 -10.81 -2.58 6.76
N THR A 65 -11.90 -2.86 7.48
CA THR A 65 -13.11 -3.51 6.95
C THR A 65 -13.67 -2.76 5.75
N LYS A 66 -13.91 -1.44 5.87
CA LYS A 66 -14.41 -0.62 4.75
C LYS A 66 -13.49 -0.65 3.54
N PHE A 67 -12.18 -0.70 3.75
CA PHE A 67 -11.24 -0.80 2.64
C PHE A 67 -11.32 -2.17 1.94
N ILE A 68 -11.43 -3.28 2.68
CA ILE A 68 -11.60 -4.61 2.08
C ILE A 68 -12.97 -4.75 1.40
N GLU A 69 -14.05 -4.23 1.99
CA GLU A 69 -15.36 -4.14 1.36
C GLU A 69 -15.27 -3.38 0.04
N SER A 70 -14.55 -2.25 0.01
CA SER A 70 -14.31 -1.47 -1.21
C SER A 70 -13.62 -2.30 -2.30
N ILE A 71 -12.68 -3.19 -1.93
CA ILE A 71 -12.03 -4.10 -2.89
C ILE A 71 -13.05 -5.07 -3.50
N TRP A 72 -13.89 -5.70 -2.68
CA TRP A 72 -14.93 -6.61 -3.15
C TRP A 72 -15.98 -5.92 -4.03
N LEU A 73 -16.33 -4.67 -3.70
CA LEU A 73 -17.26 -3.84 -4.46
C LEU A 73 -16.67 -3.26 -5.75
N GLY A 74 -15.37 -3.49 -6.02
CA GLY A 74 -14.69 -2.94 -7.19
C GLY A 74 -14.48 -1.43 -7.13
N VAL A 75 -14.55 -0.83 -5.94
CA VAL A 75 -14.19 0.57 -5.71
C VAL A 75 -12.66 0.69 -5.77
N GLY A 76 -12.16 1.74 -6.44
CA GLY A 76 -10.73 1.89 -6.70
C GLY A 76 -9.84 1.82 -5.44
N LEU A 77 -8.80 0.99 -5.50
CA LEU A 77 -7.85 0.74 -4.40
C LEU A 77 -6.87 1.90 -4.16
N GLY A 78 -6.84 2.87 -5.08
CA GLY A 78 -5.75 3.83 -5.24
C GLY A 78 -4.45 3.14 -5.66
N THR A 79 -3.31 3.76 -5.33
CA THR A 79 -1.96 3.24 -5.61
C THR A 79 -1.17 3.03 -4.33
N PHE A 80 -0.21 2.10 -4.31
CA PHE A 80 0.86 2.10 -3.29
C PHE A 80 2.21 2.44 -3.94
N GLN A 81 3.22 2.81 -3.15
CA GLN A 81 4.52 3.21 -3.68
C GLN A 81 5.65 2.48 -2.98
N VAL A 82 6.55 1.88 -3.77
CA VAL A 82 7.72 1.15 -3.27
C VAL A 82 8.99 1.77 -3.86
N ASN A 83 10.01 1.93 -3.04
CA ASN A 83 11.36 2.17 -3.52
C ASN A 83 12.09 0.85 -3.70
N ASP A 84 12.48 0.57 -4.94
CA ASP A 84 13.35 -0.55 -5.26
C ASP A 84 14.64 0.00 -5.86
N SER A 85 15.67 0.16 -5.01
CA SER A 85 17.02 0.56 -5.42
C SER A 85 17.94 -0.66 -5.29
N PRO A 86 18.07 -1.50 -6.35
CA PRO A 86 18.70 -2.80 -6.25
C PRO A 86 20.12 -2.69 -5.69
N LYS A 87 20.52 -3.68 -4.89
CA LYS A 87 21.85 -3.76 -4.24
C LYS A 87 22.11 -2.72 -3.15
N THR A 88 21.08 -2.01 -2.68
CA THR A 88 21.20 -1.08 -1.56
C THR A 88 20.25 -1.45 -0.41
N ALA A 89 20.56 -0.98 0.79
CA ALA A 89 19.66 -1.06 1.94
C ALA A 89 18.36 -0.25 1.75
N LEU A 90 18.22 0.50 0.65
CA LEU A 90 17.05 1.30 0.32
C LEU A 90 16.06 0.59 -0.63
N SER A 91 16.34 -0.64 -1.06
CA SER A 91 15.37 -1.48 -1.79
C SER A 91 14.25 -2.00 -0.88
N LEU A 92 13.09 -2.36 -1.43
CA LEU A 92 11.92 -2.89 -0.72
C LEU A 92 11.34 -1.96 0.36
N ILE A 93 11.46 -0.63 0.22
CA ILE A 93 10.87 0.33 1.16
C ILE A 93 9.47 0.73 0.68
N LEU A 94 8.45 0.56 1.52
CA LEU A 94 7.11 1.07 1.23
C LEU A 94 7.01 2.55 1.63
N LEU A 95 6.91 3.43 0.64
CA LEU A 95 6.79 4.88 0.84
C LEU A 95 5.35 5.31 1.08
N ASP A 96 4.38 4.72 0.37
CA ASP A 96 2.95 5.00 0.52
C ASP A 96 2.12 3.73 0.43
N GLY A 97 0.93 3.74 1.03
CA GLY A 97 -0.02 2.62 1.02
C GLY A 97 0.05 1.72 2.25
N GLN A 98 0.83 2.08 3.29
CA GLN A 98 1.02 1.29 4.51
C GLN A 98 -0.29 0.73 5.08
N GLN A 99 -1.30 1.59 5.27
CA GLN A 99 -2.55 1.17 5.92
C GLN A 99 -3.38 0.23 5.02
N ARG A 100 -3.33 0.43 3.70
CA ARG A 100 -4.02 -0.41 2.70
C ARG A 100 -3.40 -1.81 2.63
N LEU A 101 -2.08 -1.87 2.51
CA LEU A 101 -1.35 -3.14 2.49
C LEU A 101 -1.52 -3.90 3.81
N ARG A 102 -1.58 -3.17 4.93
CA ARG A 102 -1.84 -3.75 6.24
C ARG A 102 -3.25 -4.31 6.35
N ALA A 103 -4.28 -3.59 5.91
CA ALA A 103 -5.65 -4.11 5.89
C ALA A 103 -5.75 -5.40 5.07
N ILE A 104 -5.08 -5.47 3.91
CA ILE A 104 -5.00 -6.69 3.07
C ILE A 104 -4.27 -7.82 3.81
N GLU A 105 -3.13 -7.54 4.45
CA GLU A 105 -2.38 -8.54 5.24
C GLU A 105 -3.22 -9.11 6.38
N ARG A 106 -3.88 -8.24 7.14
CA ARG A 106 -4.76 -8.62 8.25
C ARG A 106 -5.95 -9.46 7.78
N TYR A 107 -6.57 -9.09 6.66
CA TYR A 107 -7.65 -9.88 6.07
C TYR A 107 -7.19 -11.27 5.64
N TRP A 108 -6.07 -11.37 4.92
CA TRP A 108 -5.50 -12.67 4.54
C TRP A 108 -5.10 -13.56 5.71
N ASN A 109 -4.75 -12.96 6.85
CA ASN A 109 -4.44 -13.68 8.08
C ASN A 109 -5.70 -14.10 8.87
N GLY A 110 -6.89 -13.64 8.47
CA GLY A 110 -8.13 -13.94 9.19
C GLY A 110 -8.35 -13.08 10.43
N ASP A 111 -7.76 -11.88 10.50
CA ASP A 111 -7.88 -11.00 11.67
C ASP A 111 -9.27 -10.37 11.82
N PHE A 112 -10.05 -10.30 10.73
CA PHE A 112 -11.44 -9.83 10.73
C PHE A 112 -12.21 -10.42 9.55
N ALA A 113 -13.54 -10.48 9.70
CA ALA A 113 -14.47 -10.99 8.70
C ALA A 113 -15.12 -9.86 7.89
N ILE A 114 -15.60 -10.18 6.70
CA ILE A 114 -16.35 -9.27 5.82
C ILE A 114 -17.78 -9.76 5.68
N LEU A 115 -18.73 -8.84 5.82
CA LEU A 115 -20.14 -9.16 5.66
C LEU A 115 -20.46 -9.50 4.20
N GLY A 116 -20.94 -10.72 3.98
CA GLY A 116 -21.46 -11.18 2.71
C GLY A 116 -22.87 -10.66 2.41
N GLU A 117 -23.29 -10.81 1.15
CA GLU A 117 -24.64 -10.41 0.71
C GLU A 117 -25.76 -11.23 1.36
N ASP A 118 -25.43 -12.42 1.86
CA ASP A 118 -26.33 -13.30 2.63
C ASP A 118 -26.51 -12.87 4.10
N GLY A 119 -25.82 -11.80 4.52
CA GLY A 119 -25.86 -11.30 5.88
C GLY A 119 -24.94 -12.06 6.85
N VAL A 120 -24.10 -12.96 6.36
CA VAL A 120 -23.12 -13.71 7.16
C VAL A 120 -21.74 -13.09 6.97
N ALA A 121 -20.97 -12.94 8.05
CA ALA A 121 -19.60 -12.45 7.98
C ALA A 121 -18.62 -13.62 7.78
N TYR A 122 -17.76 -13.51 6.77
CA TYR A 122 -16.78 -14.54 6.41
C TYR A 122 -15.35 -14.07 6.64
N LEU A 123 -14.56 -14.90 7.31
CA LEU A 123 -13.10 -14.80 7.32
C LEU A 123 -12.54 -15.19 5.94
N TRP A 124 -11.33 -14.71 5.65
CA TRP A 124 -10.65 -15.09 4.40
C TRP A 124 -10.57 -16.61 4.19
N SER A 125 -10.32 -17.38 5.26
CA SER A 125 -10.22 -18.85 5.20
C SER A 125 -11.54 -19.57 4.95
N GLU A 126 -12.67 -18.89 5.14
CA GLU A 126 -14.01 -19.46 5.00
C GLU A 126 -14.60 -19.27 3.60
N LEU A 127 -13.95 -18.44 2.78
CA LEU A 127 -14.34 -18.22 1.40
C LEU A 127 -14.08 -19.45 0.53
N THR A 128 -14.89 -19.59 -0.51
CA THR A 128 -14.73 -20.59 -1.55
C THR A 128 -13.52 -20.31 -2.43
N ASP A 129 -13.02 -21.34 -3.11
CA ASP A 129 -11.94 -21.18 -4.09
C ASP A 129 -12.31 -20.19 -5.21
N GLN A 130 -13.59 -20.07 -5.55
CA GLN A 130 -14.05 -19.12 -6.57
C GLN A 130 -13.88 -17.68 -6.09
N GLU A 131 -14.24 -17.39 -4.84
CA GLU A 131 -14.09 -16.07 -4.22
C GLU A 131 -12.62 -15.72 -4.05
N HIS A 132 -11.76 -16.66 -3.61
CA HIS A 132 -10.32 -16.45 -3.59
C HIS A 132 -9.78 -16.10 -4.98
N ARG A 133 -10.16 -16.86 -6.01
CA ARG A 133 -9.74 -16.59 -7.39
C ARG A 133 -10.22 -15.23 -7.88
N HIS A 134 -11.43 -14.81 -7.50
CA HIS A 134 -11.95 -13.50 -7.84
C HIS A 134 -11.08 -12.40 -7.20
N PHE A 135 -10.88 -12.47 -5.88
CA PHE A 135 -10.09 -11.50 -5.14
C PHE A 135 -8.65 -11.39 -5.66
N TYR A 136 -8.02 -12.53 -5.93
CA TYR A 136 -6.64 -12.59 -6.44
C TYR A 136 -6.46 -11.96 -7.83
N ARG A 137 -7.52 -11.87 -8.64
CA ARG A 137 -7.46 -11.25 -9.97
C ARG A 137 -7.58 -9.73 -9.93
N ILE A 138 -7.97 -9.16 -8.80
CA ILE A 138 -8.16 -7.71 -8.67
C ILE A 138 -6.82 -7.01 -8.90
N PRO A 139 -6.73 -6.06 -9.85
CA PRO A 139 -5.51 -5.32 -10.11
C PRO A 139 -5.29 -4.27 -9.01
N PHE A 140 -4.05 -4.16 -8.55
CA PHE A 140 -3.62 -3.10 -7.65
C PHE A 140 -2.49 -2.28 -8.32
N PRO A 141 -2.80 -1.05 -8.76
CA PRO A 141 -1.80 -0.14 -9.28
C PRO A 141 -0.74 0.22 -8.23
N TRP A 142 0.50 0.39 -8.66
CA TRP A 142 1.59 0.83 -7.77
C TRP A 142 2.63 1.66 -8.50
N VAL A 143 3.47 2.35 -7.75
CA VAL A 143 4.56 3.17 -8.27
C VAL A 143 5.89 2.62 -7.76
N GLU A 144 6.76 2.24 -8.69
CA GLU A 144 8.16 1.89 -8.39
C GLU A 144 9.02 3.15 -8.41
N THR A 145 9.84 3.36 -7.39
CA THR A 145 10.83 4.44 -7.32
C THR A 145 12.23 3.87 -7.13
N ARG A 146 13.27 4.68 -7.43
CA ARG A 146 14.68 4.25 -7.40
C ARG A 146 15.58 5.30 -6.73
N TYR A 147 15.10 5.89 -5.64
CA TYR A 147 15.87 6.83 -4.84
C TYR A 147 17.10 6.14 -4.22
N SER A 148 18.18 6.90 -4.13
CA SER A 148 19.52 6.40 -3.79
C SER A 148 20.03 6.88 -2.44
N SER A 149 19.30 7.79 -1.79
CA SER A 149 19.61 8.31 -0.47
C SER A 149 18.36 8.37 0.42
N GLU A 150 18.58 8.39 1.75
CA GLU A 150 17.48 8.50 2.70
C GLU A 150 16.80 9.87 2.64
N ASP A 151 17.56 10.94 2.36
CA ASP A 151 17.01 12.30 2.23
C ASP A 151 16.05 12.41 1.04
N GLU A 152 16.35 11.75 -0.08
CA GLU A 152 15.42 11.66 -1.22
C GLU A 152 14.13 10.91 -0.86
N LEU A 153 14.24 9.81 -0.10
CA LEU A 153 13.06 9.04 0.35
C LEU A 153 12.16 9.88 1.27
N ARG A 154 12.76 10.57 2.25
CA ARG A 154 12.02 11.46 3.16
C ARG A 154 11.36 12.61 2.42
N ALA A 155 12.08 13.27 1.51
CA ALA A 155 11.52 14.36 0.70
C ALA A 155 10.38 13.89 -0.22
N ALA A 156 10.47 12.67 -0.77
CA ALA A 156 9.41 12.07 -1.56
C ALA A 156 8.19 11.71 -0.69
N TYR A 157 8.42 11.11 0.47
CA TYR A 157 7.38 10.81 1.46
C TYR A 157 6.63 12.06 1.89
N ASP A 158 7.35 13.12 2.25
CA ASP A 158 6.75 14.36 2.75
C ASP A 158 5.90 15.03 1.67
N ARG A 159 6.42 15.11 0.44
CA ARG A 159 5.70 15.69 -0.69
C ARG A 159 4.39 14.94 -0.97
N HIS A 160 4.41 13.61 -0.91
CA HIS A 160 3.24 12.79 -1.21
C HIS A 160 2.18 12.87 -0.11
N ASN A 161 2.60 12.87 1.16
CA ASN A 161 1.68 12.76 2.30
C ASN A 161 1.23 14.11 2.89
N PHE A 162 1.99 15.19 2.68
CA PHE A 162 1.71 16.51 3.26
C PHE A 162 1.59 17.62 2.22
N GLY A 163 1.62 17.27 0.92
CA GLY A 163 1.49 18.25 -0.17
C GLY A 163 0.07 18.81 -0.35
N GLY A 164 -0.94 18.22 0.29
CA GLY A 164 -2.35 18.64 0.21
C GLY A 164 -2.95 18.96 1.58
N THR A 165 -4.11 19.61 1.57
CA THR A 165 -4.92 19.82 2.79
C THR A 165 -5.90 18.65 2.95
N ALA A 166 -5.93 18.03 4.13
CA ALA A 166 -6.84 16.93 4.40
C ALA A 166 -8.30 17.42 4.43
N HIS A 167 -9.23 16.59 3.94
CA HIS A 167 -10.66 16.87 4.09
C HIS A 167 -11.11 16.73 5.55
N THR A 168 -12.08 17.56 5.94
CA THR A 168 -12.68 17.57 7.27
C THR A 168 -14.00 16.79 7.31
N ALA A 169 -14.51 16.48 8.51
CA ALA A 169 -15.73 15.65 8.65
C ALA A 169 -16.98 16.32 8.08
N ASP A 170 -17.09 17.65 8.18
CA ASP A 170 -18.17 18.47 7.64
C ASP A 170 -18.20 18.49 6.10
N GLN A 171 -17.09 18.16 5.43
CA GLN A 171 -16.99 18.10 3.98
C GLN A 171 -17.44 16.75 3.39
N ARG A 172 -17.94 15.81 4.20
CA ARG A 172 -18.47 14.54 3.71
C ARG A 172 -19.72 14.78 2.86
N ALA A 173 -19.75 14.19 1.66
CA ALA A 173 -20.89 14.30 0.74
C ALA A 173 -22.20 13.71 1.28
N ASN A 174 -22.12 12.81 2.27
CA ASN A 174 -23.27 12.17 2.91
C ASN A 174 -23.54 12.71 4.32
N SER A 175 -23.01 13.90 4.68
CA SER A 175 -23.39 14.55 5.94
C SER A 175 -24.91 14.82 5.92
N PRO A 176 -25.66 14.50 6.99
CA PRO A 176 -27.07 14.84 7.06
C PRO A 176 -27.24 16.35 6.93
N SER A 177 -28.07 16.76 5.98
CA SER A 177 -28.49 18.15 5.75
C SER A 177 -29.16 18.76 6.97
#